data_AF-A0A0Q4LUL9-F1
#
_entry.id   AF-A0A0Q4LUL9-F1
#
_cell.length_a   1.000
_cell.length_b   1.000
_cell.length_c   1.000
_cell.angle_alpha   90.00
_cell.angle_beta   90.00
_cell.angle_gamma   90.00
#
_symmetry.space_group_name_H-M   'P 1'
#
loop_
_entity.id
_entity.type
_entity.pdbx_description
1 polymer ?
#
loop_
_entity_poly.entity_id
_entity_poly.type
_entity_poly.pdbx_seq_one_letter_code
_entity_poly.pdbx_strand_id
1 'polypeptide(L)'
;MGDEGLGTVISRVVSDGKAYAQAEFTLWKSVATTRGAQAGIAAGLGVGAALVALAALTALLVGLILTLATLVGPGWATLIVVVVALLVAALMARMAMGRVRRVTAPLGDEL
;
A
#
# COMPACT_ATOMS: atom_id res chain seq x y z
N MET A 1 49.46 -4.93 39.45
CA MET A 1 48.93 -3.67 38.89
C MET A 1 48.38 -3.84 37.45
N GLY A 2 48.08 -5.06 36.97
CA GLY A 2 47.67 -5.27 35.56
C GLY A 2 46.18 -5.51 35.30
N ASP A 3 45.38 -5.82 36.33
CA ASP A 3 44.04 -6.38 36.11
C ASP A 3 42.91 -5.33 36.08
N GLU A 4 43.18 -4.11 36.55
CA GLU A 4 42.20 -3.02 36.61
C GLU A 4 41.99 -2.31 35.26
N GLY A 5 42.89 -2.50 34.27
CA GLY A 5 42.81 -1.81 32.97
C GLY A 5 41.94 -2.53 31.93
N LEU A 6 42.11 -3.84 31.78
CA LEU A 6 41.49 -4.61 30.69
C LEU A 6 39.98 -4.82 30.91
N GLY A 7 39.57 -5.11 32.15
CA GLY A 7 38.15 -5.24 32.50
C GLY A 7 37.38 -3.93 32.29
N THR A 8 38.03 -2.80 32.51
CA THR A 8 37.43 -1.47 32.39
C THR A 8 37.30 -1.02 30.93
N VAL A 9 38.24 -1.40 30.07
CA VAL A 9 38.16 -1.15 28.61
C VAL A 9 37.08 -2.04 27.97
N ILE A 10 37.00 -3.31 28.35
CA ILE A 10 35.96 -4.23 27.86
C ILE A 10 34.58 -3.80 28.34
N SER A 11 34.44 -3.38 29.61
CA SER A 11 33.13 -2.92 30.11
C SER A 11 32.67 -1.64 29.41
N ARG A 12 33.59 -0.74 29.03
CA ARG A 12 33.28 0.46 28.23
C ARG A 12 32.83 0.12 26.81
N VAL A 13 33.52 -0.79 26.11
CA VAL A 13 33.11 -1.20 24.75
C VAL A 13 31.74 -1.90 24.76
N VAL A 14 31.47 -2.73 25.78
CA VAL A 14 30.16 -3.38 25.96
C VAL A 14 29.08 -2.37 26.33
N SER A 15 29.39 -1.40 27.18
CA SER A 15 28.52 -0.27 27.54
C SER A 15 28.16 0.58 26.32
N ASP A 16 29.16 0.97 25.54
CA ASP A 16 28.99 1.85 24.38
C ASP A 16 28.25 1.13 23.24
N GLY A 17 28.52 -0.16 23.02
CA GLY A 17 27.77 -0.99 22.08
C GLY A 17 26.30 -1.16 22.48
N LYS A 18 26.00 -1.25 23.78
CA LYS A 18 24.64 -1.34 24.29
C LYS A 18 23.89 -0.01 24.14
N ALA A 19 24.55 1.11 24.39
CA ALA A 19 24.00 2.45 24.17
C ALA A 19 23.69 2.71 22.69
N TYR A 20 24.58 2.28 21.79
CA TYR A 20 24.39 2.39 20.34
C TYR A 20 23.21 1.54 19.85
N ALA A 21 23.12 0.27 20.28
CA ALA A 21 22.00 -0.60 19.96
C ALA A 21 20.65 -0.05 20.45
N GLN A 22 20.65 0.63 21.62
CA GLN A 22 19.44 1.23 22.18
C GLN A 22 19.01 2.49 21.42
N ALA A 23 19.96 3.26 20.89
CA ALA A 23 19.69 4.40 20.02
C ALA A 23 19.11 3.94 18.66
N GLU A 24 19.66 2.89 18.07
CA GLU A 24 19.13 2.27 16.86
C GLU A 24 17.71 1.74 17.09
N PHE A 25 17.48 1.01 18.18
CA PHE A 25 16.15 0.47 18.49
C PHE A 25 15.10 1.56 18.66
N THR A 26 15.48 2.70 19.25
CA THR A 26 14.60 3.85 19.45
C THR A 26 14.28 4.56 18.13
N LEU A 27 15.26 4.70 17.23
CA LEU A 27 15.07 5.19 15.87
C LEU A 27 14.14 4.27 15.06
N TRP A 28 14.36 2.96 15.11
CA TRP A 28 13.53 1.97 14.42
C TRP A 28 12.09 1.97 14.96
N LYS A 29 11.92 2.12 16.28
CA LYS A 29 10.60 2.24 16.91
C LYS A 29 9.86 3.51 16.49
N SER A 30 10.56 4.65 16.45
CA SER A 30 10.01 5.92 15.98
C SER A 30 9.57 5.83 14.52
N VAL A 31 10.44 5.33 13.64
CA VAL A 31 10.16 5.16 12.21
C VAL A 31 9.02 4.17 11.99
N ALA A 32 9.00 3.04 12.69
CA ALA A 32 7.93 2.05 12.60
C ALA A 32 6.58 2.62 13.04
N THR A 33 6.55 3.45 14.09
CA THR A 33 5.30 4.03 14.61
C THR A 33 4.77 5.12 13.68
N THR A 34 5.63 6.04 13.23
CA THR A 34 5.22 7.16 12.37
C THR A 34 4.91 6.70 10.94
N ARG A 35 5.65 5.73 10.40
CA ARG A 35 5.34 5.13 9.08
C ARG A 35 4.15 4.17 9.16
N GLY A 36 4.02 3.41 10.26
CA GLY A 36 2.90 2.49 10.47
C GLY A 36 1.55 3.19 10.60
N ALA A 37 1.48 4.31 11.33
CA ALA A 37 0.24 5.08 11.46
C ALA A 37 -0.22 5.70 10.13
N GLN A 38 0.71 6.28 9.37
CA GLN A 38 0.40 6.85 8.06
C GLN A 38 0.06 5.78 7.02
N ALA A 39 0.76 4.63 7.05
CA ALA A 39 0.44 3.48 6.22
C ALA A 39 -0.94 2.91 6.55
N GLY A 40 -1.33 2.86 7.83
CA GLY A 40 -2.65 2.40 8.27
C GLY A 40 -3.79 3.29 7.77
N ILE A 41 -3.65 4.61 7.89
CA ILE A 41 -4.65 5.57 7.37
C ILE A 41 -4.73 5.47 5.85
N ALA A 42 -3.60 5.43 5.15
CA ALA A 42 -3.57 5.29 3.69
C ALA A 42 -4.19 3.96 3.23
N ALA A 43 -3.94 2.86 3.93
CA ALA A 43 -4.55 1.56 3.65
C ALA A 43 -6.07 1.59 3.89
N GLY A 44 -6.53 2.18 5.01
CA GLY A 44 -7.95 2.34 5.30
C GLY A 44 -8.67 3.20 4.26
N LEU A 45 -8.09 4.34 3.89
CA LEU A 45 -8.64 5.21 2.83
C LEU A 45 -8.65 4.50 1.47
N GLY A 46 -7.60 3.73 1.16
CA GLY A 46 -7.50 2.94 -0.05
C GLY A 46 -8.58 1.87 -0.16
N VAL A 47 -8.84 1.13 0.93
CA VAL A 47 -9.93 0.14 1.00
C VAL A 47 -11.29 0.84 0.88
N GLY A 48 -11.51 1.93 1.60
CA GLY A 48 -12.75 2.71 1.52
C GLY A 48 -13.02 3.22 0.10
N ALA A 49 -12.02 3.79 -0.56
CA ALA A 49 -12.12 4.24 -1.93
C ALA A 49 -12.41 3.09 -2.91
N ALA A 50 -11.79 1.92 -2.72
CA ALA A 50 -12.06 0.74 -3.54
C ALA A 50 -13.51 0.25 -3.40
N LEU A 51 -14.05 0.22 -2.18
CA LEU A 51 -15.44 -0.17 -1.92
C LEU A 51 -16.44 0.82 -2.54
N VAL A 52 -16.19 2.14 -2.38
CA VAL A 52 -17.02 3.18 -3.00
C VAL A 52 -16.96 3.09 -4.52
N ALA A 53 -15.78 2.90 -5.11
CA ALA A 53 -15.63 2.71 -6.54
C ALA A 53 -16.37 1.46 -7.04
N LEU A 54 -16.32 0.35 -6.30
CA LEU A 54 -17.07 -0.86 -6.62
C LEU A 54 -18.59 -0.62 -6.57
N ALA A 55 -19.09 0.04 -5.53
CA ALA A 55 -20.51 0.38 -5.39
C ALA A 55 -20.99 1.35 -6.49
N ALA A 56 -20.17 2.34 -6.84
CA ALA A 56 -20.46 3.26 -7.93
C ALA A 56 -20.49 2.54 -9.29
N LEU A 57 -19.54 1.62 -9.52
CA LEU A 57 -19.50 0.81 -10.73
C LEU A 57 -20.75 -0.06 -10.84
N THR A 58 -21.13 -0.80 -9.80
CA THR A 58 -22.33 -1.65 -9.84
C THR A 58 -23.60 -0.82 -10.06
N ALA A 59 -23.75 0.33 -9.39
CA ALA A 59 -24.87 1.24 -9.62
C ALA A 59 -24.92 1.77 -11.06
N LEU A 60 -23.76 2.10 -11.64
CA LEU A 60 -23.65 2.54 -13.03
C LEU A 60 -24.06 1.43 -14.01
N LEU A 61 -23.63 0.18 -13.78
CA LEU A 61 -24.03 -0.95 -14.61
C LEU A 61 -25.54 -1.17 -14.54
N VAL A 62 -26.13 -1.15 -13.34
CA VAL A 62 -27.57 -1.31 -13.17
C VAL A 62 -28.34 -0.19 -13.87
N GLY A 63 -27.93 1.06 -13.69
CA GLY A 63 -28.54 2.20 -14.37
C GLY A 63 -28.47 2.07 -15.89
N LEU A 64 -27.31 1.69 -16.43
CA LEU A 64 -27.11 1.51 -17.87
C LEU A 64 -27.93 0.35 -18.43
N ILE A 65 -28.04 -0.76 -17.70
CA ILE A 65 -28.92 -1.88 -18.05
C ILE A 65 -30.37 -1.40 -18.13
N LEU A 66 -30.86 -0.66 -17.12
CA LEU A 66 -32.23 -0.16 -17.10
C LEU A 66 -32.50 0.81 -18.24
N THR A 67 -31.56 1.71 -18.56
CA THR A 67 -31.69 2.64 -19.70
C THR A 67 -31.65 1.93 -21.05
N LEU A 68 -30.83 0.90 -21.21
CA LEU A 68 -30.65 0.21 -22.49
C LEU A 68 -31.67 -0.91 -22.72
N ALA A 69 -32.21 -1.47 -21.64
CA ALA A 69 -33.28 -2.48 -21.68
C ALA A 69 -34.56 -1.96 -22.36
N THR A 70 -34.83 -0.65 -22.29
CA THR A 70 -35.98 -0.03 -22.97
C THR A 70 -35.81 0.04 -24.49
N LEU A 71 -34.58 -0.05 -25.01
CA LEU A 71 -34.28 0.05 -26.45
C LEU A 71 -34.03 -1.30 -27.11
N VAL A 72 -33.28 -2.20 -26.47
CA VAL A 72 -32.74 -3.44 -27.11
C VAL A 72 -33.22 -4.71 -26.40
N GLY A 73 -33.97 -4.56 -25.31
CA GLY A 73 -34.38 -5.65 -24.44
C GLY A 73 -33.31 -6.01 -23.40
N PRO A 74 -33.72 -6.53 -22.23
CA PRO A 74 -32.86 -6.66 -21.05
C PRO A 74 -31.65 -7.60 -21.23
N GLY A 75 -31.76 -8.64 -22.07
CA GLY A 75 -30.67 -9.61 -22.27
C GLY A 75 -29.48 -9.05 -23.06
N TRP A 76 -29.72 -8.27 -24.10
CA TRP A 76 -28.65 -7.67 -24.91
C TRP A 76 -28.05 -6.43 -24.23
N ALA A 77 -28.86 -5.70 -23.48
CA ALA A 77 -28.42 -4.58 -22.67
C ALA A 77 -27.33 -4.98 -21.66
N THR A 78 -27.56 -6.03 -20.87
CA THR A 78 -26.58 -6.51 -19.88
C THR A 78 -25.26 -6.93 -20.52
N LEU A 79 -25.31 -7.60 -21.67
CA LEU A 79 -24.12 -8.07 -22.37
C LEU A 79 -23.23 -6.91 -22.83
N ILE A 80 -23.82 -5.88 -23.45
CA ILE A 80 -23.09 -4.68 -23.91
C ILE A 80 -22.46 -3.97 -22.71
N VAL A 81 -23.22 -3.79 -21.63
CA VAL A 81 -22.78 -3.09 -20.43
C VAL A 81 -21.61 -3.80 -19.76
N VAL A 82 -21.67 -5.13 -19.63
CA VAL A 82 -20.58 -5.94 -19.07
C VAL A 82 -19.31 -5.81 -19.91
N VAL A 83 -19.41 -5.89 -21.24
CA VAL A 83 -18.24 -5.77 -22.13
C VAL A 83 -17.58 -4.40 -21.99
N VAL A 84 -18.36 -3.31 -22.01
CA VAL A 84 -17.83 -1.94 -21.84
C VAL A 84 -17.16 -1.78 -20.47
N ALA A 85 -17.78 -2.30 -19.42
CA ALA A 85 -17.23 -2.22 -18.06
C ALA A 85 -15.91 -2.99 -17.91
N LEU A 86 -15.80 -4.17 -18.52
CA LEU A 86 -14.56 -4.95 -18.54
C LEU A 86 -13.43 -4.21 -19.26
N LEU A 87 -13.73 -3.51 -20.36
CA LEU A 87 -12.74 -2.70 -21.06
C LEU A 87 -12.24 -1.55 -20.19
N VAL A 88 -13.13 -0.84 -19.50
CA VAL A 88 -12.76 0.24 -18.56
C VAL A 88 -11.93 -0.30 -17.40
N ALA A 89 -12.36 -1.41 -16.79
CA ALA A 89 -11.64 -2.06 -15.70
C ALA A 89 -10.22 -2.50 -16.12
N ALA A 90 -10.08 -3.08 -17.32
CA ALA A 90 -8.78 -3.46 -17.86
C ALA A 90 -7.85 -2.24 -18.06
N LEU A 91 -8.40 -1.11 -18.52
CA LEU A 91 -7.64 0.12 -18.72
C LEU A 91 -7.17 0.70 -17.38
N MET A 92 -8.06 0.75 -16.38
CA MET A 92 -7.72 1.20 -15.03
C MET A 92 -6.69 0.29 -14.37
N ALA A 93 -6.84 -1.03 -14.51
CA ALA A 93 -5.89 -2.00 -13.99
C ALA A 93 -4.48 -1.79 -14.59
N ARG A 94 -4.39 -1.52 -15.89
CA ARG A 94 -3.11 -1.21 -16.56
C ARG A 94 -2.47 0.06 -16.01
N MET A 95 -3.23 1.12 -15.78
CA MET A 95 -2.72 2.35 -15.16
C MET A 95 -2.27 2.12 -13.73
N ALA A 96 -3.04 1.35 -12.95
CA ALA A 96 -2.71 1.00 -11.56
C ALA A 96 -1.41 0.19 -11.47
N MET A 97 -1.23 -0.81 -12.34
CA MET A 97 0.02 -1.60 -12.41
C MET A 97 1.24 -0.72 -12.73
N GLY A 98 1.08 0.28 -13.61
CA GLY A 98 2.13 1.25 -13.89
C GLY A 98 2.52 2.08 -12.67
N ARG A 99 1.56 2.41 -11.80
CA ARG A 99 1.78 3.20 -10.59
C ARG A 99 2.38 2.37 -9.45
N VAL A 100 1.92 1.14 -9.27
CA VAL A 100 2.44 0.20 -8.26
C VAL A 100 3.90 -0.13 -8.54
N ARG A 101 4.25 -0.43 -9.81
CA ARG A 101 5.65 -0.69 -10.22
C ARG A 101 6.62 0.44 -9.88
N ARG A 102 6.16 1.70 -9.90
CA ARG A 102 6.99 2.86 -9.52
C ARG A 102 7.20 2.99 -8.02
N VAL A 103 6.25 2.50 -7.21
CA VAL A 103 6.33 2.55 -5.74
C VAL A 103 7.12 1.37 -5.17
N THR A 104 7.12 0.24 -5.88
CA THR A 104 7.85 -0.98 -5.47
C THR A 104 9.23 -1.11 -6.12
N ALA A 105 9.70 -0.12 -6.88
CA ALA A 105 11.06 -0.12 -7.40
C ALA A 105 12.05 -0.12 -6.21
N PRO A 106 12.93 -1.12 -6.07
CA PRO A 106 13.89 -1.19 -4.97
C PRO A 106 14.81 0.04 -5.00
N LEU A 107 15.06 0.65 -3.84
CA LEU A 107 16.12 1.66 -3.65
C LEU A 107 17.50 0.98 -3.65
N GLY A 108 17.83 0.29 -4.73
CA GLY A 108 18.95 -0.66 -4.79
C GLY A 108 20.00 -0.36 -5.85
N ASP A 109 20.08 0.87 -6.38
CA ASP A 109 21.05 1.20 -7.43
C ASP A 109 21.89 2.47 -7.12
N GLU A 110 21.90 2.96 -5.88
CA GLU A 110 22.70 4.13 -5.47
C GLU A 110 23.62 3.84 -4.27
N LEU A 111 24.38 2.74 -4.34
CA LEU A 111 25.64 2.55 -3.62
C LEU A 111 26.77 2.34 -4.64
#